data_AF-A0AAV0XR40-F1
#
_entry.id   AF-A0AAV0XR40-F1
#
_cell.length_a   1.000
_cell.length_b   1.000
_cell.length_c   1.000
_cell.angle_alpha   90.00
_cell.angle_beta   90.00
_cell.angle_gamma   90.00
#
_symmetry.space_group_name_H-M   'P 1'
#
loop_
_entity.id
_entity.type
_entity.pdbx_description
1 polymer ?
#
loop_
_entity_poly.entity_id
_entity_poly.type
_entity_poly.pdbx_seq_one_letter_code
_entity_poly.pdbx_strand_id
1 'polypeptide(L)'
;MHDKNCSFPDLENNWKATTNYRLNEIQKASTTSDILNKWIGFTLPLGYRLIDIDFCTLYPNCPNLVSIFEEKSEKLMDLLNEKIKDKSSLIIFESLKNSSNIICQNGKNTVLFYLLHAIFVPTSKKVTNYDKGKISLVKYSIRLSEQLYDLQKFSL
;
A
#
# COMPACT_ATOMS: atom_id res chain seq x y z
N MET A 1 -0.02 21.80 -7.86
CA MET A 1 0.96 22.89 -8.04
C MET A 1 2.23 22.49 -7.30
N HIS A 2 3.28 22.06 -8.00
CA HIS A 2 4.61 21.94 -7.41
C HIS A 2 5.46 23.01 -8.09
N ASP A 3 5.79 24.05 -7.34
CA ASP A 3 6.81 24.99 -7.76
C ASP A 3 8.15 24.26 -7.68
N LYS A 4 8.88 24.14 -8.80
CA LYS A 4 10.16 23.42 -8.86
C LYS A 4 11.24 24.07 -8.00
N ASN A 5 11.00 25.30 -7.51
CA ASN A 5 11.92 26.05 -6.67
C ASN A 5 11.56 26.00 -5.17
N CYS A 6 10.52 25.26 -4.78
CA CYS A 6 10.10 25.13 -3.38
C CYS A 6 10.99 24.13 -2.63
N SER A 7 11.57 24.54 -1.50
CA SER A 7 12.32 23.62 -0.65
C SER A 7 11.37 22.62 0.03
N PHE A 8 11.87 21.45 0.45
CA PHE A 8 11.02 20.49 1.16
C PHE A 8 10.42 21.05 2.47
N PRO A 9 11.17 21.81 3.30
CA PRO A 9 10.58 22.49 4.46
C PRO A 9 9.43 23.45 4.11
N ASP A 10 9.57 24.23 3.04
CA ASP A 10 8.50 25.14 2.58
C ASP A 10 7.29 24.35 2.10
N LEU A 11 7.53 23.23 1.41
CA LEU A 11 6.49 22.30 1.01
C LEU A 11 5.75 21.74 2.22
N GLU A 12 6.45 21.30 3.28
CA GLU A 12 5.82 20.79 4.51
C GLU A 12 4.96 21.84 5.20
N ASN A 13 5.43 23.08 5.29
CA ASN A 13 4.67 24.20 5.87
C ASN A 13 3.38 24.46 5.08
N ASN A 14 3.49 24.52 3.75
CA ASN A 14 2.33 24.66 2.86
C ASN A 14 1.40 23.44 2.95
N TRP A 15 1.96 22.24 3.12
CA TRP A 15 1.19 21.01 3.27
C TRP A 15 0.33 21.06 4.53
N LYS A 16 0.91 21.42 5.67
CA LYS A 16 0.20 21.60 6.95
C LYS A 16 -0.93 22.64 6.85
N ALA A 17 -0.66 23.77 6.19
CA ALA A 17 -1.66 24.83 6.01
C ALA A 17 -2.85 24.39 5.14
N THR A 18 -2.65 23.41 4.25
CA THR A 18 -3.65 22.96 3.27
C THR A 18 -4.30 21.62 3.62
N THR A 19 -3.98 21.02 4.78
CA THR A 19 -4.39 19.66 5.13
C THR A 19 -5.90 19.42 5.07
N ASN A 20 -6.70 20.27 5.71
CA ASN A 20 -8.15 20.07 5.74
C ASN A 20 -8.77 20.13 4.32
N TYR A 21 -8.29 21.04 3.48
CA TYR A 21 -8.72 21.13 2.09
C TYR A 21 -8.33 19.88 1.30
N ARG A 22 -7.06 19.46 1.41
CA ARG A 22 -6.54 18.27 0.73
C ARG A 22 -7.27 17.00 1.17
N LEU A 23 -7.52 16.81 2.47
CA LEU A 23 -8.25 15.65 3.00
C LEU A 23 -9.68 15.58 2.46
N ASN A 24 -10.39 16.71 2.40
CA ASN A 24 -11.73 16.78 1.81
C ASN A 24 -11.73 16.43 0.30
N GLU A 25 -10.69 16.84 -0.43
CA GLU A 25 -10.53 16.47 -1.84
C GLU A 25 -10.19 14.99 -2.02
N ILE A 26 -9.32 14.43 -1.16
CA ILE A 26 -8.97 13.00 -1.15
C ILE A 26 -10.21 12.14 -0.91
N GLN A 27 -11.07 12.53 0.03
CA GLN A 27 -12.32 11.81 0.33
C GLN A 27 -13.30 11.77 -0.86
N LYS A 28 -13.21 12.73 -1.77
CA LYS A 28 -14.07 12.83 -2.96
C LYS A 28 -13.45 12.20 -4.21
N ALA A 29 -12.19 11.78 -4.15
CA ALA A 29 -11.51 11.23 -5.30
C ALA A 29 -12.03 9.83 -5.66
N SER A 30 -12.15 9.56 -6.96
CA SER A 30 -12.61 8.27 -7.48
C SER A 30 -11.53 7.19 -7.45
N THR A 31 -10.27 7.57 -7.62
CA THR A 31 -9.15 6.62 -7.70
C THR A 31 -7.92 7.15 -6.97
N THR A 32 -7.05 6.22 -6.55
CA THR A 32 -5.73 6.55 -5.99
C THR A 32 -4.86 7.31 -7.00
N SER A 33 -4.96 6.98 -8.29
CA SER A 33 -4.22 7.68 -9.34
C SER A 33 -4.61 9.15 -9.45
N ASP A 34 -5.89 9.49 -9.31
CA ASP A 34 -6.36 10.88 -9.32
C ASP A 34 -5.74 11.67 -8.16
N ILE A 35 -5.64 11.05 -6.98
CA ILE A 35 -5.01 11.64 -5.80
C ILE A 35 -3.52 11.90 -6.06
N LEU A 36 -2.78 10.89 -6.53
CA LEU A 36 -1.34 10.99 -6.76
C LEU A 36 -0.98 11.99 -7.87
N ASN A 37 -1.80 12.06 -8.92
CA ASN A 37 -1.62 13.02 -10.01
C ASN A 37 -1.88 14.47 -9.57
N LYS A 38 -2.86 14.69 -8.68
CA LYS A 38 -3.19 16.02 -8.16
C LYS A 38 -2.21 16.47 -7.08
N TRP A 39 -1.87 15.57 -6.17
CA TRP A 39 -1.03 15.79 -4.99
C TRP A 39 0.33 15.11 -5.16
N ILE A 40 1.08 15.54 -6.18
CA ILE A 40 2.37 14.96 -6.56
C ILE A 40 3.44 15.00 -5.45
N GLY A 41 3.23 15.77 -4.38
CA GLY A 41 4.09 15.73 -3.19
C GLY A 41 4.22 14.31 -2.62
N PHE A 42 3.18 13.50 -2.71
CA PHE A 42 3.21 12.11 -2.25
C PHE A 42 4.18 11.21 -3.02
N THR A 43 4.55 11.56 -4.25
CA THR A 43 5.46 10.76 -5.08
C THR A 43 6.93 11.20 -4.95
N LEU A 44 7.23 12.21 -4.12
CA LEU A 44 8.60 12.64 -3.86
C LEU A 44 9.33 11.66 -2.93
N PRO A 45 10.68 11.61 -2.93
CA PRO A 45 11.45 10.72 -2.05
C PRO A 45 11.13 10.86 -0.55
N LEU A 46 10.73 12.04 -0.10
CA LEU A 46 10.29 12.33 1.27
C LEU A 46 8.76 12.48 1.40
N GLY A 47 8.00 12.13 0.36
CA GLY A 47 6.55 12.30 0.29
C GLY A 47 5.79 11.56 1.39
N TYR A 48 6.36 10.49 1.96
CA TYR A 48 5.77 9.80 3.11
C TYR A 48 5.61 10.69 4.35
N ARG A 49 6.46 11.71 4.53
CA ARG A 49 6.31 12.71 5.62
C ARG A 49 5.07 13.57 5.43
N LEU A 50 4.68 13.82 4.18
CA LEU A 50 3.48 14.56 3.83
C LEU A 50 2.21 13.73 4.11
N ILE A 51 2.29 12.41 3.88
CA ILE A 51 1.24 11.46 4.30
C ILE A 51 1.10 11.45 5.82
N ASP A 52 2.22 11.51 6.55
CA ASP A 52 2.22 11.51 8.01
C ASP A 52 1.56 12.76 8.60
N ILE A 53 1.76 13.94 7.99
CA ILE A 53 1.03 15.17 8.34
C ILE A 53 -0.49 14.97 8.22
N ASP A 54 -0.93 14.35 7.12
CA ASP A 54 -2.35 14.09 6.87
C ASP A 54 -2.90 13.06 7.87
N PHE A 55 -2.12 12.01 8.18
CA PHE A 55 -2.45 10.99 9.17
C PHE A 55 -2.63 11.59 10.57
N CYS A 56 -1.67 12.39 11.04
CA CYS A 56 -1.72 13.02 12.36
C CYS A 56 -2.87 14.04 12.48
N THR A 57 -3.30 14.64 11.36
CA THR A 57 -4.48 15.52 11.35
C THR A 57 -5.78 14.72 11.51
N LEU A 58 -5.87 13.54 10.88
CA LEU A 58 -7.03 12.64 11.03
C LEU A 58 -7.06 11.91 12.38
N TYR A 59 -5.89 11.58 12.93
CA TYR A 59 -5.73 10.78 14.13
C TYR A 59 -4.79 11.49 15.14
N PRO A 60 -5.24 12.58 15.78
CA PRO A 60 -4.39 13.41 16.64
C PRO A 60 -3.88 12.71 17.90
N ASN A 61 -4.52 11.60 18.29
CA ASN A 61 -4.12 10.79 19.46
C ASN A 61 -3.14 9.67 19.10
N CYS A 62 -2.76 9.54 17.83
CA CYS A 62 -1.76 8.58 17.38
C CYS A 62 -0.41 9.27 17.19
N PRO A 63 0.72 8.61 17.48
CA PRO A 63 2.05 9.22 17.40
C PRO A 63 2.43 9.61 15.97
N ASN A 64 2.40 8.65 15.05
CA ASN A 64 2.61 8.81 13.61
C ASN A 64 2.24 7.49 12.92
N LEU A 65 2.12 7.50 11.58
CA LEU A 65 1.73 6.34 10.80
C LEU A 65 2.71 5.17 10.95
N VAL A 66 4.02 5.47 10.97
CA VAL A 66 5.09 4.45 11.00
C VAL A 66 5.05 3.66 12.31
N SER A 67 5.02 4.35 13.45
CA SER A 67 4.98 3.73 14.77
C SER A 67 3.69 2.93 14.99
N ILE A 68 2.55 3.45 14.51
CA ILE A 68 1.29 2.68 14.56
C ILE A 68 1.38 1.43 13.69
N PHE A 69 1.96 1.53 12.49
CA PHE A 69 2.12 0.37 11.62
C PHE A 69 2.99 -0.71 12.27
N GLU A 70 4.10 -0.34 12.91
CA GLU A 70 4.95 -1.29 13.65
C GLU A 70 4.20 -1.99 14.79
N GLU A 71 3.33 -1.28 15.52
CA GLU A 71 2.49 -1.89 16.56
C GLU A 71 1.46 -2.86 15.96
N LYS A 72 0.88 -2.52 14.80
CA LYS A 72 -0.16 -3.34 14.15
C LYS A 72 0.39 -4.45 13.27
N SER A 73 1.67 -4.40 12.87
CA SER A 73 2.25 -5.39 11.95
C SER A 73 2.29 -6.79 12.54
N GLU A 74 2.42 -6.93 13.86
CA GLU A 74 2.33 -8.23 14.54
C GLU A 74 0.92 -8.83 14.41
N LYS A 75 -0.13 -8.03 14.60
CA LYS A 75 -1.52 -8.48 14.37
C LYS A 75 -1.77 -8.86 12.92
N LEU A 76 -1.10 -8.16 11.99
CA LEU A 76 -1.15 -8.52 10.58
C LEU A 76 -0.45 -9.87 10.33
N MET A 77 0.69 -10.15 10.96
CA MET A 77 1.34 -11.46 10.89
C MET A 77 0.42 -12.59 11.36
N ASP A 78 -0.28 -12.39 12.48
CA ASP A 78 -1.26 -13.35 12.99
C ASP A 78 -2.40 -13.59 11.99
N LEU A 79 -2.93 -12.50 11.41
CA LEU A 79 -3.99 -12.58 10.40
C LEU A 79 -3.53 -13.32 9.14
N LEU A 80 -2.32 -13.04 8.65
CA LEU A 80 -1.74 -13.73 7.49
C LEU A 80 -1.57 -15.22 7.78
N ASN A 81 -1.12 -15.58 8.99
CA ASN A 81 -1.00 -16.96 9.41
C ASN A 81 -2.34 -17.73 9.39
N GLU A 82 -3.43 -17.07 9.77
CA GLU A 82 -4.76 -17.68 9.78
C GLU A 82 -5.40 -17.74 8.38
N LYS A 83 -5.19 -16.72 7.56
CA LYS A 83 -5.99 -16.49 6.34
C LYS A 83 -5.32 -16.93 5.04
N ILE A 84 -3.99 -16.97 4.97
CA ILE A 84 -3.31 -17.43 3.75
C ILE A 84 -3.60 -18.93 3.55
N LYS A 85 -4.07 -19.28 2.35
CA LYS A 85 -4.39 -20.67 1.97
C LYS A 85 -3.69 -21.12 0.69
N ASP A 86 -3.21 -20.18 -0.12
CA ASP A 86 -2.51 -20.51 -1.36
C ASP A 86 -1.06 -20.89 -1.06
N LYS A 87 -0.59 -21.94 -1.76
CA LYS A 87 0.72 -22.55 -1.50
C LYS A 87 1.88 -21.57 -1.77
N SER A 88 1.77 -20.73 -2.80
CA SER A 88 2.78 -19.72 -3.16
C SER A 88 3.03 -18.73 -2.03
N SER A 89 1.97 -18.13 -1.49
CA SER A 89 2.06 -17.15 -0.42
C SER A 89 2.45 -17.79 0.91
N LEU A 90 2.03 -19.04 1.17
CA LEU A 90 2.49 -19.79 2.35
C LEU A 90 4.01 -19.98 2.35
N ILE A 91 4.60 -20.36 1.22
CA ILE A 91 6.06 -20.54 1.11
C ILE A 91 6.81 -19.23 1.40
N ILE A 92 6.31 -18.12 0.87
CA ILE A 92 6.89 -16.78 1.10
C ILE A 92 6.74 -16.39 2.58
N PHE A 93 5.58 -16.64 3.17
CA PHE A 93 5.30 -16.33 4.57
C PHE A 93 6.12 -17.18 5.56
N GLU A 94 6.29 -18.47 5.28
CA GLU A 94 7.18 -19.35 6.05
C GLU A 94 8.64 -18.91 5.92
N SER A 95 9.07 -18.51 4.72
CA SER A 95 10.42 -17.97 4.51
C SER A 95 10.64 -16.71 5.35
N LEU A 96 9.65 -15.80 5.42
CA LEU A 96 9.71 -14.60 6.27
C LEU A 96 9.84 -14.95 7.75
N LYS A 97 9.10 -15.95 8.24
CA LYS A 97 9.21 -16.42 9.64
C LYS A 97 10.58 -17.02 9.94
N ASN A 98 11.09 -17.86 9.06
CA ASN A 98 12.37 -18.56 9.26
C ASN A 98 13.57 -17.62 9.13
N SER A 99 13.43 -16.51 8.40
CA SER A 99 14.49 -15.51 8.18
C SER A 99 14.28 -14.21 8.97
N SER A 100 13.37 -14.21 9.96
CA SER A 100 12.98 -13.02 10.72
C SER A 100 14.15 -12.33 11.42
N ASN A 101 15.23 -13.05 11.73
CA ASN A 101 16.40 -12.51 12.42
C ASN A 101 17.49 -12.01 11.45
N ILE A 102 17.33 -12.29 10.14
CA ILE A 102 18.30 -11.97 9.09
C ILE A 102 17.81 -10.77 8.25
N ILE A 103 16.49 -10.69 8.01
CA ILE A 103 15.87 -9.63 7.21
C ILE A 103 15.69 -8.36 8.05
N CYS A 104 16.10 -7.21 7.52
CA CYS A 104 15.87 -5.91 8.13
C CYS A 104 14.37 -5.56 8.19
N GLN A 105 13.97 -4.63 9.06
CA GLN A 105 12.55 -4.29 9.24
C GLN A 105 11.85 -3.88 7.93
N ASN A 106 12.53 -3.11 7.08
CA ASN A 106 11.99 -2.71 5.77
C ASN A 106 11.72 -3.92 4.88
N GLY A 107 12.62 -4.91 4.87
CA GLY A 107 12.42 -6.15 4.12
C GLY A 107 11.21 -6.93 4.63
N LYS A 108 11.03 -7.01 5.95
CA LYS A 108 9.84 -7.65 6.56
C LYS A 108 8.56 -6.94 6.15
N ASN A 109 8.54 -5.61 6.24
CA ASN A 109 7.39 -4.79 5.87
C ASN A 109 7.02 -4.97 4.40
N THR A 110 8.02 -5.02 3.50
CA THR A 110 7.79 -5.27 2.07
C THR A 110 7.12 -6.61 1.83
N VAL A 111 7.60 -7.68 2.47
CA VAL A 111 6.99 -9.02 2.33
C VAL A 111 5.58 -9.04 2.92
N LEU A 112 5.36 -8.40 4.07
CA LEU A 112 4.04 -8.24 4.67
C LEU A 112 3.05 -7.56 3.71
N PHE A 113 3.44 -6.41 3.13
CA PHE A 113 2.59 -5.70 2.17
C PHE A 113 2.34 -6.51 0.91
N TYR A 114 3.34 -7.24 0.42
CA TYR A 114 3.16 -8.15 -0.71
C TYR A 114 2.10 -9.21 -0.38
N LEU A 115 2.18 -9.87 0.77
CA LEU A 115 1.27 -10.95 1.18
C LEU A 115 -0.18 -10.48 1.44
N LEU A 116 -0.45 -9.17 1.51
CA LEU A 116 -1.82 -8.66 1.63
C LEU A 116 -2.73 -9.12 0.49
N HIS A 117 -2.20 -9.33 -0.72
CA HIS A 117 -3.00 -9.80 -1.85
C HIS A 117 -3.60 -11.20 -1.62
N ALA A 118 -2.97 -12.02 -0.77
CA ALA A 118 -3.42 -13.38 -0.45
C ALA A 118 -4.64 -13.39 0.49
N ILE A 119 -4.81 -12.33 1.29
CA ILE A 119 -5.94 -12.19 2.22
C ILE A 119 -7.07 -11.33 1.65
N PHE A 120 -6.76 -10.40 0.76
CA PHE A 120 -7.77 -9.56 0.13
C PHE A 120 -8.54 -10.36 -0.94
N VAL A 121 -9.86 -10.43 -0.74
CA VAL A 121 -10.76 -11.06 -1.71
C VAL A 121 -10.68 -10.25 -3.02
N PRO A 122 -10.57 -10.91 -4.19
CA PRO A 122 -10.63 -10.21 -5.47
C PRO A 122 -11.91 -9.39 -5.56
N THR A 123 -11.76 -8.07 -5.69
CA THR A 123 -12.86 -7.10 -5.79
C THR A 123 -13.66 -7.23 -7.08
N SER A 124 -13.11 -7.91 -8.10
CA SER A 124 -13.79 -8.17 -9.37
C SER A 124 -13.67 -9.64 -9.76
N LYS A 125 -14.82 -10.30 -9.89
CA LYS A 125 -14.97 -11.60 -10.56
C LYS A 125 -15.49 -11.34 -11.96
N LYS A 126 -14.65 -11.48 -13.00
CA LYS A 126 -15.16 -11.51 -14.37
C LYS A 126 -15.31 -12.98 -14.78
N VAL A 127 -16.54 -13.39 -15.01
CA VAL A 127 -16.85 -14.69 -15.60
C VAL A 127 -16.83 -14.50 -17.12
N THR A 128 -15.85 -15.07 -17.79
CA THR A 128 -15.85 -15.20 -19.24
C THR A 128 -16.41 -16.57 -19.60
N ASN A 129 -17.63 -16.60 -20.14
CA ASN A 129 -18.18 -17.80 -20.75
C ASN A 129 -17.56 -17.94 -22.15
N TYR A 130 -16.85 -19.04 -22.39
CA TYR A 130 -16.53 -19.50 -23.74
C TYR A 130 -17.56 -20.56 -24.15
N ASP A 131 -17.93 -20.60 -25.43
CA ASP A 131 -18.99 -21.41 -26.06
C ASP A 131 -18.87 -22.96 -25.90
N LYS A 132 -17.99 -23.46 -25.04
CA LYS A 132 -17.79 -24.90 -24.76
C LYS A 132 -18.00 -25.31 -23.30
N GLY A 133 -18.75 -24.52 -22.51
CA GLY A 133 -19.21 -24.92 -21.17
C GLY A 133 -18.13 -24.99 -20.09
N LYS A 134 -16.90 -24.55 -20.35
CA LYS A 134 -15.82 -24.50 -19.36
C LYS A 134 -15.69 -23.09 -18.79
N ILE A 135 -16.18 -22.90 -17.56
CA ILE A 135 -16.09 -21.64 -16.82
C ILE A 135 -14.68 -21.51 -16.26
N SER A 136 -13.88 -20.56 -16.74
CA SER A 136 -12.64 -20.16 -16.09
C SER A 136 -12.88 -18.91 -15.25
N LEU A 137 -12.53 -19.00 -13.96
CA LEU A 137 -12.74 -17.93 -12.98
C LEU A 137 -11.42 -17.19 -12.81
N VAL A 138 -11.22 -16.12 -13.58
CA VAL A 138 -10.03 -15.28 -13.45
C VAL A 138 -10.23 -14.34 -12.26
N LYS A 139 -9.46 -14.56 -11.19
CA LYS A 139 -9.45 -13.71 -9.98
C LYS A 139 -8.47 -12.56 -10.20
N TYR A 140 -8.97 -11.32 -10.21
CA TYR A 140 -8.18 -10.14 -10.61
C TYR A 140 -7.26 -9.57 -9.51
N SER A 141 -7.41 -9.91 -8.23
CA SER A 141 -6.52 -9.37 -7.18
C SER A 141 -5.07 -9.83 -7.33
N ILE A 142 -4.86 -11.11 -7.65
CA ILE A 142 -3.54 -11.73 -7.76
C ILE A 142 -2.74 -11.10 -8.91
N ARG A 143 -3.39 -10.89 -10.06
CA ARG A 143 -2.73 -10.37 -11.25
C ARG A 143 -2.31 -8.91 -11.13
N LEU A 144 -3.07 -8.10 -10.39
CA LEU A 144 -2.73 -6.69 -10.14
C LEU A 144 -1.53 -6.55 -9.19
N SER A 145 -1.44 -7.37 -8.13
CA SER A 145 -0.27 -7.40 -7.24
C SER A 145 0.99 -7.92 -7.94
N GLU A 146 0.86 -8.95 -8.77
CA GLU A 146 1.98 -9.47 -9.59
C GLU A 146 2.48 -8.42 -10.60
N GLN A 147 1.57 -7.74 -11.30
CA GLN A 147 1.92 -6.68 -12.23
C GLN A 147 2.60 -5.47 -11.55
N LEU A 148 2.14 -5.08 -10.36
CA LEU A 148 2.77 -4.01 -9.59
C LEU A 148 4.18 -4.39 -9.11
N TYR A 149 4.38 -5.64 -8.69
CA TYR A 149 5.69 -6.14 -8.27
C TYR A 149 6.68 -6.23 -9.44
N ASP A 150 6.22 -6.69 -10.61
CA ASP A 150 7.06 -6.75 -11.81
C ASP A 150 7.44 -5.35 -12.31
N LEU A 151 6.54 -4.35 -12.20
CA LEU A 151 6.86 -2.96 -12.53
C LEU A 151 7.96 -2.36 -11.64
N GLN A 152 8.06 -2.78 -10.37
CA GLN A 152 9.15 -2.35 -9.47
C GLN A 152 10.51 -2.95 -9.83
N LYS A 153 10.55 -4.10 -10.52
CA LYS A 153 11.80 -4.71 -11.03
C LYS A 153 12.37 -4.00 -12.26
N PHE A 154 11.56 -3.21 -12.99
CA PHE A 154 12.00 -2.46 -14.16
C PHE A 154 12.45 -1.02 -13.83
N SER A 155 12.55 -0.66 -12.56
CA SER A 155 12.95 0.68 -12.09
C SER A 155 14.24 0.70 -11.25
N LEU A 156 15.08 -0.33 -11.34
CA LEU A 156 16.47 -0.38 -10.87
C LEU A 156 17.40 -0.63 -12.06
#